data_AF-A0A7S1XHS7-F1
#
_entry.id   AF-A0A7S1XHS7-F1
#
_cell.length_a   1.000
_cell.length_b   1.000
_cell.length_c   1.000
_cell.angle_alpha   90.00
_cell.angle_beta   90.00
_cell.angle_gamma   90.00
#
_symmetry.space_group_name_H-M   'P 1'
#
loop_
_entity.id
_entity.type
_entity.pdbx_description
1 polymer ?
#
loop_
_entity_poly.entity_id
_entity_poly.type
_entity_poly.pdbx_seq_one_letter_code
_entity_poly.pdbx_strand_id
1 'polypeptide(L)'
;FFFYANALLVIPKTLASNAAKDAAELLAQLRAAHSAAHDAESSLSAQKTYGLDLVEGRVRDNMAAGVVEPAISKVKSIQFATEAAITILRIDDLIKLQQEADDGNVNE
;
A
#
# COMPACT_ATOMS: atom_id res chain seq x y z
N PHE A 1 -2.53 -13.41 8.05
CA PHE A 1 -3.62 -12.43 7.85
C PHE A 1 -3.29 -11.05 8.43
N PHE A 2 -2.97 -10.92 9.72
CA PHE A 2 -2.63 -9.63 10.37
C PHE A 2 -1.52 -8.84 9.66
N PHE A 3 -0.39 -9.47 9.30
CA PHE A 3 0.71 -8.80 8.60
C PHE A 3 0.32 -8.29 7.22
N TYR A 4 -0.48 -9.05 6.48
CA TYR A 4 -0.96 -8.67 5.16
C TYR A 4 -1.90 -7.45 5.23
N ALA A 5 -2.86 -7.47 6.18
CA ALA A 5 -3.76 -6.35 6.40
C ALA A 5 -3.01 -5.07 6.82
N ASN A 6 -2.01 -5.20 7.71
CA ASN A 6 -1.19 -4.06 8.09
C ASN A 6 -0.32 -3.54 6.94
N ALA A 7 0.17 -4.42 6.05
CA ALA A 7 0.96 -4.00 4.90
C ALA A 7 0.17 -3.05 3.97
N LEU A 8 -1.15 -3.26 3.81
CA LEU A 8 -1.98 -2.39 2.97
C LEU A 8 -2.05 -0.93 3.46
N LEU A 9 -1.79 -0.69 4.75
CA LEU A 9 -1.79 0.67 5.33
C LEU A 9 -0.60 1.51 4.86
N VAL A 10 0.37 0.90 4.18
CA VAL A 10 1.48 1.64 3.56
C VAL A 10 0.95 2.71 2.62
N ILE A 11 -0.14 2.44 1.88
CA ILE A 11 -0.71 3.38 0.90
C ILE A 11 -1.18 4.68 1.60
N PRO A 12 -2.15 4.66 2.54
CA PRO A 12 -2.60 5.88 3.20
C PRO A 12 -1.50 6.53 4.06
N LYS A 13 -0.60 5.73 4.66
CA LYS A 13 0.52 6.27 5.45
C LYS A 13 1.49 7.07 4.58
N THR A 14 1.87 6.53 3.43
CA THR A 14 2.77 7.19 2.48
C THR A 14 2.13 8.45 1.91
N LEU A 15 0.84 8.40 1.58
CA LEU A 15 0.09 9.59 1.13
C LEU A 15 0.10 10.71 2.17
N ALA A 16 -0.22 10.40 3.43
CA ALA A 16 -0.19 11.39 4.52
C ALA A 16 1.21 11.95 4.77
N SER A 17 2.23 11.08 4.75
CA SER A 17 3.62 11.49 4.91
C SER A 17 4.10 12.40 3.78
N ASN A 18 3.74 12.09 2.53
CA ASN A 18 4.08 12.91 1.36
C ASN A 18 3.40 14.29 1.40
N ALA A 19 2.23 14.38 2.04
CA ALA A 19 1.51 15.64 2.25
C ALA A 19 1.97 16.40 3.51
N ALA A 20 3.03 15.93 4.19
CA ALA A 20 3.51 16.50 5.45
C ALA A 20 2.42 16.63 6.54
N LYS A 21 1.49 15.67 6.58
CA LYS A 21 0.44 15.56 7.61
C LYS A 21 0.80 14.50 8.64
N ASP A 22 0.17 14.55 9.81
CA ASP A 22 0.30 13.49 10.81
C ASP A 22 -0.38 12.20 10.32
N ALA A 23 0.45 11.26 9.85
CA ALA A 23 -0.03 9.98 9.36
C ALA A 23 -0.63 9.12 10.47
N ALA A 24 -0.16 9.21 11.71
CA ALA A 24 -0.69 8.38 12.80
C ALA A 24 -2.10 8.83 13.16
N GLU A 25 -2.32 10.14 13.28
CA GLU A 25 -3.62 10.72 13.59
C GLU A 25 -4.64 10.44 12.48
N LEU A 26 -4.28 10.72 11.22
CA LEU A 26 -5.18 10.51 10.08
C LEU A 26 -5.55 9.04 9.85
N LEU A 27 -4.60 8.12 10.04
CA LEU A 27 -4.89 6.68 9.93
C LEU A 27 -5.80 6.20 11.08
N ALA A 28 -5.64 6.74 12.29
CA ALA A 28 -6.50 6.40 13.42
C ALA A 28 -7.95 6.86 13.15
N GLN A 29 -8.13 8.10 12.69
CA GLN A 29 -9.44 8.64 12.31
C GLN A 29 -10.07 7.83 11.16
N LEU A 30 -9.29 7.51 10.12
CA LEU A 30 -9.78 6.76 8.96
C LEU A 30 -10.24 5.35 9.37
N ARG A 31 -9.48 4.68 10.24
CA ARG A 31 -9.86 3.36 10.77
C ARG A 31 -11.11 3.44 11.62
N ALA A 32 -11.25 4.44 12.49
CA ALA A 32 -12.45 4.61 13.30
C ALA A 32 -13.69 4.82 12.42
N ALA A 33 -13.57 5.61 11.34
CA ALA A 33 -14.65 5.80 10.37
C ALA A 33 -15.01 4.49 9.64
N HIS A 34 -14.00 3.70 9.22
CA HIS A 34 -14.25 2.41 8.57
C HIS A 34 -14.79 1.34 9.53
N SER A 35 -14.40 1.35 10.79
CA SER A 35 -14.93 0.43 11.81
C SER A 35 -16.40 0.71 12.13
N ALA A 36 -16.78 1.98 12.27
CA ALA A 36 -18.18 2.37 12.47
C ALA A 36 -19.10 1.95 11.30
N ALA A 37 -18.54 1.81 10.09
CA ALA A 37 -19.25 1.35 8.90
C ALA A 37 -19.68 -0.12 8.96
N HIS A 38 -19.08 -0.92 9.86
CA HIS A 38 -19.36 -2.35 10.01
C HIS A 38 -20.47 -2.65 11.03
N ASP A 39 -20.75 -1.73 11.95
CA ASP A 39 -21.66 -1.94 13.08
C ASP A 39 -23.11 -1.46 12.83
N ALA A 40 -23.41 -0.88 11.66
CA ALA A 40 -24.72 -0.29 11.36
C ALA A 40 -25.56 -1.14 10.40
N GLU A 41 -26.63 -1.74 10.93
CA GLU A 41 -27.70 -2.49 10.24
C GLU A 41 -28.60 -1.64 9.31
N SER A 42 -28.14 -0.45 8.88
CA SER A 42 -28.94 0.51 8.13
C SER A 42 -28.03 1.40 7.29
N SER A 43 -28.24 1.45 5.96
CA SER A 43 -27.96 2.53 4.99
C SER A 43 -26.66 3.37 5.07
N LEU A 44 -25.73 3.12 6.01
CA LEU A 44 -24.45 3.80 6.23
C LEU A 44 -23.31 3.12 5.44
N SER A 45 -23.61 2.64 4.22
CA SER A 45 -22.57 2.22 3.28
C SER A 45 -21.60 3.36 2.91
N ALA A 46 -21.97 4.60 3.21
CA ALA A 46 -21.21 5.82 2.94
C ALA A 46 -19.81 5.87 3.60
N GLN A 47 -19.59 5.19 4.74
CA GLN A 47 -18.29 5.25 5.40
C GLN A 47 -17.21 4.38 4.74
N LYS A 48 -17.58 3.44 3.85
CA LYS A 48 -16.62 2.61 3.11
C LYS A 48 -15.82 3.39 2.07
N THR A 49 -16.38 4.48 1.56
CA THR A 49 -15.75 5.37 0.57
C THR A 49 -14.94 6.48 1.21
N TYR A 50 -14.82 6.49 2.54
CA TYR A 50 -13.99 7.47 3.24
C TYR A 50 -12.52 7.23 2.91
N GLY A 51 -11.82 8.33 2.64
CA GLY A 51 -10.37 8.36 2.43
C GLY A 51 -9.77 9.64 3.01
N LEU A 52 -8.59 10.00 2.51
CA LEU A 52 -7.82 11.12 3.05
C LEU A 52 -7.98 12.37 2.19
N ASP A 53 -8.36 13.48 2.82
CA ASP A 53 -8.16 14.82 2.32
C ASP A 53 -6.82 15.36 2.79
N LEU A 54 -5.85 15.40 1.88
CA LEU A 54 -4.49 15.83 2.19
C LEU A 54 -4.30 17.35 2.09
N VAL A 55 -5.24 18.06 1.47
CA VAL A 55 -5.19 19.53 1.40
C VAL A 55 -5.53 20.08 2.78
N GLU A 56 -6.69 19.70 3.29
CA GLU A 56 -7.20 20.16 4.58
C GLU A 56 -6.67 19.32 5.74
N GLY A 57 -6.18 18.11 5.49
CA GLY A 57 -5.66 17.21 6.53
C GLY A 57 -6.78 16.57 7.36
N ARG A 58 -7.82 16.08 6.71
CA ARG A 58 -8.97 15.41 7.37
C ARG A 58 -9.40 14.15 6.63
N VAL A 59 -10.21 13.33 7.29
CA VAL A 59 -10.90 12.21 6.62
C VAL A 59 -12.18 12.73 5.96
N ARG A 60 -12.45 12.32 4.71
CA ARG A 60 -13.67 12.70 3.98
C ARG A 60 -14.18 11.57 3.11
N ASP A 61 -15.42 11.67 2.64
CA ASP A 61 -15.93 10.78 1.59
C ASP A 61 -15.28 11.11 0.24
N ASN A 62 -14.46 10.20 -0.26
CA ASN A 62 -13.75 10.38 -1.52
C ASN A 62 -14.66 10.20 -2.74
N MET A 63 -15.76 9.45 -2.62
CA MET A 63 -16.73 9.29 -3.70
C MET A 63 -17.47 10.60 -3.96
N ALA A 64 -17.93 11.26 -2.90
CA ALA A 64 -18.56 12.58 -2.99
C ALA A 64 -17.59 13.67 -3.49
N ALA A 65 -16.29 13.54 -3.17
CA ALA A 65 -15.25 14.44 -3.64
C ALA A 65 -14.76 14.14 -5.08
N GLY A 66 -15.29 13.11 -5.74
CA GLY A 66 -14.90 12.72 -7.10
C GLY A 66 -13.51 12.07 -7.20
N VAL A 67 -12.92 11.64 -6.08
CA VAL A 67 -11.63 10.96 -6.03
C VAL A 67 -11.87 9.46 -6.22
N VAL A 68 -11.77 9.01 -7.47
CA VAL A 68 -12.01 7.62 -7.87
C VAL A 68 -10.80 7.03 -8.59
N GLU A 69 -10.70 5.71 -8.55
CA GLU A 69 -9.60 4.97 -9.16
C GLU A 69 -10.12 3.72 -9.88
N PRO A 70 -9.45 3.28 -10.97
CA PRO A 70 -9.88 2.10 -11.70
C PRO A 70 -9.72 0.82 -10.88
N ALA A 71 -10.83 0.10 -10.67
CA ALA A 71 -10.83 -1.15 -9.90
C ALA A 71 -9.85 -2.20 -10.45
N ILE A 72 -9.78 -2.32 -11.79
CA ILE A 72 -8.87 -3.26 -12.47
C ILE A 72 -7.42 -2.99 -12.08
N SER A 73 -7.02 -1.72 -12.01
CA SER A 73 -5.65 -1.34 -11.64
C SER A 73 -5.32 -1.78 -10.21
N LYS A 74 -6.26 -1.63 -9.27
CA LYS A 74 -6.05 -2.04 -7.87
C LYS A 74 -5.97 -3.54 -7.69
N VAL A 75 -6.88 -4.28 -8.33
CA VAL A 75 -6.89 -5.74 -8.26
C VAL A 75 -5.57 -6.29 -8.80
N LYS A 76 -5.12 -5.81 -9.96
CA LYS A 76 -3.85 -6.25 -10.56
C LYS A 76 -2.64 -5.85 -9.71
N SER A 77 -2.61 -4.64 -9.17
CA SER A 77 -1.50 -4.19 -8.31
C SER A 77 -1.35 -5.07 -7.07
N ILE A 78 -2.46 -5.41 -6.40
CA ILE A 78 -2.44 -6.26 -5.20
C ILE A 78 -2.03 -7.69 -5.55
N GLN A 79 -2.55 -8.23 -6.67
CA GLN A 79 -2.19 -9.57 -7.15
C GLN A 79 -0.69 -9.67 -7.43
N PHE A 80 -0.15 -8.77 -8.25
CA PHE A 80 1.27 -8.79 -8.62
C PHE A 80 2.19 -8.54 -7.43
N ALA A 81 1.85 -7.60 -6.54
CA ALA A 81 2.63 -7.37 -5.33
C ALA A 81 2.67 -8.62 -4.42
N THR A 82 1.55 -9.34 -4.33
CA THR A 82 1.46 -10.58 -3.53
C THR A 82 2.28 -11.71 -4.14
N GLU A 83 2.17 -11.92 -5.47
CA GLU A 83 2.96 -12.94 -6.18
C GLU A 83 4.47 -12.65 -6.10
N ALA A 84 4.87 -11.39 -6.30
CA ALA A 84 6.26 -10.97 -6.16
C ALA A 84 6.79 -11.17 -4.74
N ALA A 85 6.02 -10.79 -3.71
CA ALA A 85 6.40 -10.99 -2.32
C ALA A 85 6.55 -12.49 -1.99
N ILE A 86 5.61 -13.33 -2.43
CA ILE A 86 5.70 -14.80 -2.25
C ILE A 86 6.94 -15.35 -2.97
N THR A 87 7.23 -14.86 -4.18
CA THR A 87 8.40 -15.29 -4.97
C THR A 87 9.70 -14.96 -4.23
N ILE A 88 9.83 -13.73 -3.71
CA ILE A 88 11.01 -13.31 -2.94
C ILE A 88 11.13 -14.13 -1.65
N LEU A 89 10.03 -14.34 -0.93
CA LEU A 89 10.03 -15.12 0.32
C LEU A 89 10.36 -16.60 0.14
N ARG A 90 10.24 -17.13 -1.09
CA ARG A 90 10.59 -18.52 -1.42
C ARG A 90 12.07 -18.73 -1.76
N ILE A 91 12.82 -17.66 -1.99
CA ILE A 91 14.26 -17.76 -2.25
C ILE A 91 14.94 -18.10 -0.92
N ASP A 92 15.61 -19.25 -0.90
CA ASP A 92 16.42 -19.74 0.22
C ASP A 92 17.89 -19.38 0.04
N ASP A 93 18.43 -19.53 -1.18
CA ASP A 93 19.84 -19.30 -1.49
C ASP A 93 20.07 -18.20 -2.54
N LEU A 94 21.15 -17.44 -2.34
CA LEU A 94 21.63 -16.41 -3.27
C LEU A 94 23.10 -16.69 -3.62
N ILE A 95 23.34 -17.05 -4.88
CA ILE A 95 24.69 -17.29 -5.41
C ILE A 95 25.21 -15.98 -6.03
N LYS A 96 26.33 -15.46 -5.53
CA LYS A 96 27.05 -14.34 -6.15
C LYS A 96 28.24 -14.90 -6.92
N LEU A 97 28.26 -14.70 -8.24
CA LEU A 97 29.43 -14.98 -9.06
C LEU A 97 30.34 -13.76 -9.02
N GLN A 98 31.59 -13.94 -8.59
CA GLN A 98 32.64 -12.95 -8.83
C GLN A 98 33.02 -13.02 -10.30
N GLN A 99 33.08 -11.87 -10.99
CA GLN A 99 33.66 -11.82 -12.32
C GLN A 99 35.11 -12.30 -12.21
N GLU A 100 35.47 -13.33 -12.97
CA GLU A 100 36.86 -13.71 -13.15
C GLU A 100 37.60 -12.49 -13.70
N ALA A 101 38.67 -12.10 -13.02
CA ALA A 101 39.61 -11.16 -13.60
C ALA A 101 40.10 -11.82 -14.90
N ASP A 102 39.80 -11.17 -16.02
CA ASP A 102 40.38 -11.50 -17.32
C ASP A 102 41.89 -11.30 -17.19
N ASP A 103 42.59 -12.34 -16.73
CA ASP A 103 44.04 -12.43 -16.79
C ASP A 103 44.38 -12.54 -18.28
N GLY A 104 44.42 -11.37 -18.92
CA GLY A 104 44.94 -11.13 -20.26
C GLY A 104 46.42 -11.46 -20.30
N ASN A 105 46.74 -12.74 -20.18
CA ASN A 105 48.05 -13.31 -20.46
C ASN A 105 48.04 -13.83 -21.89
N VAL A 106 48.15 -12.91 -22.84
CA VAL A 106 48.67 -13.22 -24.17
C VAL A 106 50.07 -12.64 -24.24
N ASN A 107 51.04 -13.49 -23.88
CA ASN A 107 52.43 -13.34 -24.29
C ASN A 107 52.48 -13.52 -25.81
N GLU A 108 52.95 -12.50 -26.53
CA GLU A 108 54.03 -12.54 -27.54
C GLU A 108 54.26 -11.15 -28.14
#